data_AF-A0A3S3B9N8-F1
#
_entry.id   AF-A0A3S3B9N8-F1
#
_cell.length_a   1.000
_cell.length_b   1.000
_cell.length_c   1.000
_cell.angle_alpha   90.00
_cell.angle_beta   90.00
_cell.angle_gamma   90.00
#
_symmetry.space_group_name_H-M   'P 1'
#
loop_
_entity.id
_entity.type
_entity.pdbx_description
1 polymer ?
#
loop_
_entity_poly.entity_id
_entity_poly.type
_entity_poly.pdbx_seq_one_letter_code
_entity_poly.pdbx_strand_id
1 'polypeptide(L)'
;MNEAALGVHGSSSEPSAGPEPSEPNDDDSGGGSAGIALPMLLAFTRLTPAQAAQLVTDLADQLDLAGSGGGRPTILRDDAVMVSGGGRLTIEGTRRGSPSIEMDEAITSLLRGIATNCRGPEFGDLVIESVSETTNLGDQVHRVGQAIAPELDPADETRRRRQIGELVRATMERPLPDDRAGEDSTNVPAGSLVSTTGWYPPVRTGWHHRRWRPSRNQVVFTFVAIVVVLTAAVTGPRAWTEVKKGWDTVVNPVDLADQNTLRPVSPPPVVPADPAMAAPGAVEPAAVQTGAPPNAGQITSVTSSFADGSCSPGQSCAVRVDVRLDPAVPVDTVTWKLNVYDRCSGEVHAGGDVTMRVEPGRDEVYGLSKTFLPPGFALGVAAITSAPAVAASEPLYVPAEKVTC
;
A
#
# COMPACT_ATOMS: atom_id res chain seq x y z
N MET A 1 -46.27 50.33 11.89
CA MET A 1 -47.06 51.28 11.09
C MET A 1 -46.10 52.06 10.20
N ASN A 2 -45.99 51.66 8.93
CA ASN A 2 -46.06 52.52 7.74
C ASN A 2 -45.62 51.73 6.51
N GLU A 3 -46.46 51.83 5.49
CA GLU A 3 -46.55 51.03 4.29
C GLU A 3 -45.57 51.45 3.17
N ALA A 4 -45.28 50.46 2.32
CA ALA A 4 -45.24 50.49 0.85
C ALA A 4 -44.50 51.61 0.10
N ALA A 5 -43.54 51.17 -0.73
CA ALA A 5 -43.40 51.67 -2.10
C ALA A 5 -43.02 50.51 -3.04
N LEU A 6 -43.93 50.23 -3.97
CA LEU A 6 -43.76 49.38 -5.14
C LEU A 6 -42.72 49.96 -6.09
N GLY A 7 -41.86 49.11 -6.65
CA GLY A 7 -40.98 49.41 -7.78
C GLY A 7 -40.89 48.18 -8.68
N VAL A 8 -41.45 48.31 -9.87
CA VAL A 8 -41.78 47.28 -10.85
C VAL A 8 -40.87 47.43 -12.08
N HIS A 9 -40.45 46.28 -12.64
CA HIS A 9 -39.87 46.01 -13.96
C HIS A 9 -38.45 46.48 -14.32
N GLY A 10 -37.62 45.48 -14.66
CA GLY A 10 -36.37 45.59 -15.38
C GLY A 10 -35.90 44.21 -15.86
N SER A 11 -36.64 43.61 -16.80
CA SER A 11 -36.25 42.41 -17.54
C SER A 11 -35.05 42.75 -18.43
N SER A 12 -33.82 42.41 -18.01
CA SER A 12 -32.69 42.32 -18.94
C SER A 12 -32.61 40.89 -19.46
N SER A 13 -33.14 40.70 -20.66
CA SER A 13 -32.93 39.51 -21.47
C SER A 13 -31.44 39.44 -21.82
N GLU A 14 -30.74 38.52 -21.17
CA GLU A 14 -29.37 38.18 -21.52
C GLU A 14 -29.38 37.42 -22.86
N PRO A 15 -28.56 37.80 -23.85
CA PRO A 15 -28.55 37.16 -25.15
C PRO A 15 -28.05 35.72 -25.02
N SER A 16 -28.87 34.76 -25.46
CA SER A 16 -28.45 33.37 -25.68
C SER A 16 -27.19 33.35 -26.53
N ALA A 17 -26.06 33.06 -25.89
CA ALA A 17 -24.88 32.54 -26.56
C ALA A 17 -25.32 31.27 -27.31
N GLY A 18 -25.15 31.29 -28.63
CA GLY A 18 -25.44 30.15 -29.49
C GLY A 18 -24.63 28.93 -29.05
N PRO A 19 -25.16 27.72 -29.28
CA PRO A 19 -24.45 26.49 -28.95
C PRO A 19 -23.09 26.50 -29.66
N GLU A 20 -22.02 26.51 -28.87
CA GLU A 20 -20.68 26.18 -29.35
C GLU A 20 -20.77 24.83 -30.07
N PRO A 21 -20.10 24.67 -31.24
CA PRO A 21 -20.09 23.42 -31.95
C PRO A 21 -19.49 22.37 -31.03
N SER A 22 -20.33 21.42 -30.62
CA SER A 22 -19.90 20.24 -29.88
C SER A 22 -18.76 19.61 -30.68
N GLU A 23 -17.56 19.60 -30.09
CA GLU A 23 -16.47 18.81 -30.63
C GLU A 23 -17.00 17.38 -30.81
N PRO A 24 -16.72 16.74 -31.96
CA PRO A 24 -17.18 15.38 -32.19
C PRO A 24 -16.62 14.50 -31.07
N ASN A 25 -17.51 14.05 -30.18
CA ASN A 25 -17.22 12.95 -29.29
C ASN A 25 -16.90 11.77 -30.21
N ASP A 26 -15.62 11.43 -30.29
CA ASP A 26 -15.15 10.13 -30.75
C ASP A 26 -15.70 9.10 -29.75
N ASP A 27 -17.01 8.80 -29.86
CA ASP A 27 -17.63 7.64 -29.27
C ASP A 27 -16.97 6.43 -29.95
N ASP A 28 -15.89 5.99 -29.30
CA ASP A 28 -15.00 4.86 -29.56
C ASP A 28 -15.76 3.52 -29.40
N SER A 29 -16.94 3.46 -30.01
CA SER A 29 -17.86 2.32 -30.02
C SER A 29 -17.51 1.44 -31.21
N GLY A 30 -16.49 0.59 -31.06
CA GLY A 30 -16.39 -0.59 -31.93
C GLY A 30 -14.99 -1.10 -32.24
N GLY A 31 -13.94 -0.36 -31.91
CA GLY A 31 -12.59 -0.93 -31.90
C GLY A 31 -12.47 -1.80 -30.65
N GLY A 32 -12.25 -3.11 -30.80
CA GLY A 32 -11.87 -3.97 -29.67
C GLY A 32 -10.57 -3.44 -29.07
N SER A 33 -10.68 -2.48 -28.16
CA SER A 33 -9.55 -1.76 -27.59
C SER A 33 -8.76 -2.80 -26.84
N ALA A 34 -7.54 -3.05 -27.32
CA ALA A 34 -6.60 -3.93 -26.64
C ALA A 34 -6.55 -3.50 -25.16
N GLY A 35 -7.12 -4.34 -24.30
CA GLY A 35 -7.03 -4.20 -22.85
C GLY A 35 -5.88 -5.06 -22.35
N ILE A 36 -5.40 -4.75 -21.15
CA ILE A 36 -4.43 -5.59 -20.44
C ILE A 36 -5.12 -6.27 -19.27
N ALA A 37 -4.74 -7.51 -18.96
CA ALA A 37 -5.23 -8.18 -17.77
C ALA A 37 -4.83 -7.37 -16.53
N LEU A 38 -5.77 -7.14 -15.62
CA LEU A 38 -5.54 -6.35 -14.40
C LEU A 38 -4.34 -6.88 -13.59
N PRO A 39 -4.17 -8.20 -13.35
CA PRO A 39 -2.99 -8.70 -12.65
C PRO A 39 -1.66 -8.32 -13.31
N MET A 40 -1.63 -8.25 -14.64
CA MET A 40 -0.44 -7.82 -15.39
C MET A 40 -0.19 -6.32 -15.21
N LEU A 41 -1.23 -5.48 -15.23
CA LEU A 41 -1.10 -4.05 -14.93
C LEU A 41 -0.52 -3.80 -13.52
N LEU A 42 -1.06 -4.51 -12.53
CA LEU A 42 -0.61 -4.41 -11.14
C LEU A 42 0.83 -4.92 -10.96
N ALA A 43 1.28 -5.91 -11.74
CA ALA A 43 2.66 -6.39 -11.67
C ALA A 43 3.70 -5.34 -12.08
N PHE A 44 3.35 -4.39 -12.94
CA PHE A 44 4.30 -3.41 -13.51
C PHE A 44 4.14 -1.99 -12.98
N THR A 45 3.03 -1.70 -12.31
CA THR A 45 2.70 -0.34 -11.87
C THR A 45 2.39 -0.29 -10.39
N ARG A 46 2.41 0.91 -9.81
CA ARG A 46 1.87 1.20 -8.48
C ARG A 46 0.84 2.30 -8.63
N LEU A 47 -0.40 1.99 -8.27
CA LEU A 47 -1.55 2.87 -8.39
C LEU A 47 -1.54 3.96 -7.33
N THR A 48 -2.06 5.15 -7.62
CA THR A 48 -2.42 6.12 -6.58
C THR A 48 -3.72 5.70 -5.88
N PRO A 49 -4.03 6.20 -4.66
CA PRO A 49 -5.29 5.92 -3.98
C PRO A 49 -6.52 6.17 -4.86
N ALA A 50 -6.60 7.34 -5.49
CA ALA A 50 -7.70 7.67 -6.38
C ALA A 50 -7.81 6.78 -7.64
N GLN A 51 -6.68 6.28 -8.17
CA GLN A 51 -6.69 5.32 -9.28
C GLN A 51 -7.15 3.93 -8.83
N ALA A 52 -6.69 3.47 -7.67
CA ALA A 52 -7.10 2.21 -7.07
C ALA A 52 -8.60 2.24 -6.75
N ALA A 53 -9.08 3.32 -6.13
CA ALA A 53 -10.51 3.55 -5.88
C ALA A 53 -11.33 3.46 -7.17
N GLN A 54 -10.88 4.12 -8.24
CA GLN A 54 -11.58 4.08 -9.53
C GLN A 54 -11.71 2.66 -10.10
N LEU A 55 -10.66 1.84 -10.02
CA LEU A 55 -10.69 0.45 -10.49
C LEU A 55 -11.58 -0.44 -9.62
N VAL A 56 -11.60 -0.20 -8.30
CA VAL A 56 -12.48 -0.91 -7.38
C VAL A 56 -13.95 -0.57 -7.65
N THR A 57 -14.28 0.70 -7.90
CA THR A 57 -15.63 1.11 -8.31
C THR A 57 -16.05 0.48 -9.62
N ASP A 58 -15.18 0.45 -10.63
CA ASP A 58 -15.50 -0.24 -11.88
C ASP A 58 -15.76 -1.73 -11.66
N LEU A 59 -14.95 -2.38 -10.81
CA LEU A 59 -15.11 -3.79 -10.49
C LEU A 59 -16.46 -4.03 -9.80
N ALA A 60 -16.83 -3.19 -8.84
CA ALA A 60 -18.13 -3.19 -8.19
C ALA A 60 -19.29 -3.06 -9.20
N ASP A 61 -19.23 -2.06 -10.08
CA ASP A 61 -20.25 -1.81 -11.10
C ASP A 61 -20.40 -3.00 -12.05
N GLN A 62 -19.28 -3.62 -12.48
CA GLN A 62 -19.31 -4.80 -13.35
C GLN A 62 -19.92 -6.02 -12.64
N LEU A 63 -19.69 -6.18 -11.33
CA LEU A 63 -20.28 -7.25 -10.53
C LEU A 63 -21.78 -7.05 -10.33
N ASP A 64 -22.22 -5.81 -10.08
CA ASP A 64 -23.65 -5.47 -9.97
C ASP A 64 -24.39 -5.71 -11.29
N LEU A 65 -23.77 -5.36 -12.41
CA LEU A 65 -24.28 -5.65 -13.75
C LEU A 65 -24.35 -7.16 -14.02
N ALA A 66 -23.35 -7.93 -13.57
CA ALA A 66 -23.34 -9.39 -13.71
C ALA A 66 -24.39 -10.09 -12.80
N GLY A 67 -24.59 -9.59 -11.58
CA GLY A 67 -25.52 -10.14 -10.60
C GLY A 67 -27.00 -9.85 -10.90
N SER A 68 -27.29 -8.68 -11.47
CA SER A 68 -28.66 -8.27 -11.81
C SER A 68 -29.31 -9.12 -12.91
N GLY A 69 -28.53 -9.86 -13.69
CA GLY A 69 -29.00 -10.67 -14.81
C GLY A 69 -29.78 -11.94 -14.45
N GLY A 70 -29.99 -12.26 -13.16
CA GLY A 70 -30.70 -13.47 -12.70
C GLY A 70 -30.08 -14.79 -13.22
N GLY A 71 -28.86 -14.70 -13.75
CA GLY A 71 -28.16 -15.77 -14.46
C GLY A 71 -27.33 -16.61 -13.50
N ARG A 72 -27.15 -17.88 -13.86
CA ARG A 72 -26.32 -18.84 -13.15
C ARG A 72 -24.94 -18.26 -12.78
N PRO A 73 -24.35 -18.69 -11.64
CA PRO A 73 -23.06 -18.19 -11.17
C PRO A 73 -22.02 -18.18 -12.29
N THR A 74 -21.51 -16.99 -12.59
CA THR A 74 -20.47 -16.75 -13.57
C THR A 74 -19.12 -17.04 -12.92
N ILE A 75 -18.30 -17.83 -13.60
CA ILE A 75 -16.96 -18.16 -13.10
C ILE A 75 -16.03 -17.07 -13.59
N LEU A 76 -15.35 -16.39 -12.66
CA LEU A 76 -14.35 -15.38 -12.94
C LEU A 76 -12.98 -16.04 -13.10
N ARG A 77 -12.26 -15.74 -14.17
CA ARG A 77 -10.84 -16.10 -14.30
C ARG A 77 -10.00 -14.86 -13.98
N ASP A 78 -8.79 -15.05 -13.46
CA ASP A 78 -7.89 -13.93 -13.15
C ASP A 78 -7.54 -13.09 -14.40
N ASP A 79 -7.54 -13.71 -15.58
CA ASP A 79 -7.32 -13.05 -16.88
C ASP A 79 -8.59 -12.47 -17.51
N ALA A 80 -9.77 -12.70 -16.91
CA ALA A 80 -11.04 -12.17 -17.40
C ALA A 80 -11.22 -10.69 -17.04
N VAL A 81 -10.49 -10.18 -16.04
CA VAL A 81 -10.59 -8.77 -15.64
C VAL A 81 -9.58 -7.97 -16.44
N MET A 82 -10.10 -7.15 -17.35
CA MET A 82 -9.32 -6.40 -18.32
C MET A 82 -9.45 -4.90 -18.05
N VAL A 83 -8.36 -4.16 -18.18
CA VAL A 83 -8.36 -2.69 -18.15
C VAL A 83 -8.08 -2.17 -19.54
N SER A 84 -9.00 -1.38 -20.08
CA SER A 84 -8.89 -0.81 -21.42
C SER A 84 -7.89 0.36 -21.47
N GLY A 85 -7.44 0.72 -22.68
CA GLY A 85 -6.62 1.92 -22.90
C GLY A 85 -7.33 3.24 -22.56
N GLY A 86 -8.65 3.21 -22.32
CA GLY A 86 -9.41 4.34 -21.78
C GLY A 86 -9.50 4.37 -20.25
N GLY A 87 -8.85 3.42 -19.56
CA GLY A 87 -8.86 3.33 -18.11
C GLY A 87 -10.18 2.83 -17.52
N ARG A 88 -10.93 2.01 -18.27
CA ARG A 88 -12.13 1.32 -17.77
C ARG A 88 -11.81 -0.15 -17.52
N LEU A 89 -12.19 -0.64 -16.35
CA LEU A 89 -12.15 -2.06 -16.05
C LEU A 89 -13.43 -2.74 -16.53
N THR A 90 -13.27 -3.86 -17.21
CA THR A 90 -14.36 -4.70 -17.72
C THR A 90 -14.09 -6.15 -17.38
N ILE A 91 -15.15 -6.90 -17.08
CA ILE A 91 -15.06 -8.35 -16.88
C ILE A 91 -15.47 -9.03 -18.18
N GLU A 92 -14.51 -9.65 -18.87
CA GLU A 92 -14.79 -10.44 -20.06
C GLU A 92 -15.47 -11.76 -19.66
N GLY A 93 -16.74 -11.92 -20.02
CA GLY A 93 -17.51 -13.12 -19.70
C GLY A 93 -16.94 -14.36 -20.41
N THR A 94 -16.17 -15.17 -19.70
CA THR A 94 -15.52 -16.32 -20.33
C THR A 94 -16.48 -17.48 -20.62
N ARG A 95 -16.18 -18.14 -21.74
CA ARG A 95 -16.92 -19.25 -22.33
C ARG A 95 -16.88 -20.50 -21.44
N ARG A 96 -18.06 -21.09 -21.26
CA ARG A 96 -18.40 -22.31 -20.51
C ARG A 96 -17.36 -23.44 -20.66
N GLY A 97 -16.70 -23.88 -19.58
CA GLY A 97 -16.05 -25.21 -19.55
C GLY A 97 -14.77 -25.48 -18.73
N SER A 98 -14.26 -24.57 -17.90
CA SER A 98 -13.04 -24.81 -17.09
C SER A 98 -13.34 -25.00 -15.58
N PRO A 99 -12.50 -25.74 -14.83
CA PRO A 99 -12.68 -25.97 -13.40
C PRO A 99 -12.67 -24.65 -12.61
N SER A 100 -13.60 -24.55 -11.65
CA SER A 100 -14.03 -23.33 -10.97
C SER A 100 -13.21 -23.02 -9.72
N ILE A 101 -12.84 -21.74 -9.58
CA ILE A 101 -12.57 -21.13 -8.27
C ILE A 101 -13.87 -20.42 -7.85
N GLU A 102 -14.19 -20.42 -6.55
CA GLU A 102 -15.36 -19.70 -6.04
C GLU A 102 -15.23 -18.20 -6.34
N MET A 103 -16.26 -17.61 -6.95
CA MET A 103 -16.26 -16.22 -7.44
C MET A 103 -15.90 -15.22 -6.33
N ASP A 104 -16.35 -15.48 -5.10
CA ASP A 104 -16.10 -14.65 -3.93
C ASP A 104 -14.60 -14.62 -3.55
N GLU A 105 -13.90 -15.75 -3.64
CA GLU A 105 -12.47 -15.84 -3.37
C GLU A 105 -11.66 -15.11 -4.46
N ALA A 106 -12.05 -15.26 -5.72
CA ALA A 106 -11.40 -14.59 -6.84
C ALA A 106 -11.55 -13.05 -6.74
N ILE A 107 -12.75 -12.56 -6.41
CA ILE A 107 -12.99 -11.12 -6.24
C ILE A 107 -12.24 -10.59 -5.02
N THR A 108 -12.28 -11.31 -3.89
CA THR A 108 -11.52 -10.97 -2.69
C THR A 108 -10.02 -10.88 -2.99
N SER A 109 -9.50 -11.81 -3.79
CA SER A 109 -8.10 -11.82 -4.23
C SER A 109 -7.78 -10.60 -5.11
N LEU A 110 -8.67 -10.23 -6.04
CA LEU A 110 -8.50 -9.06 -6.91
C LEU A 110 -8.54 -7.75 -6.12
N LEU A 111 -9.51 -7.58 -5.21
CA LEU A 111 -9.61 -6.41 -4.34
C LEU A 111 -8.34 -6.26 -3.49
N ARG A 112 -7.84 -7.36 -2.92
CA ARG A 112 -6.57 -7.39 -2.18
C ARG A 112 -5.37 -7.07 -3.08
N GLY A 113 -5.38 -7.55 -4.32
CA GLY A 113 -4.35 -7.24 -5.33
C GLY A 113 -4.30 -5.74 -5.66
N ILE A 114 -5.44 -5.10 -5.85
CA ILE A 114 -5.53 -3.64 -6.06
C ILE A 114 -5.04 -2.89 -4.82
N ALA A 115 -5.53 -3.27 -3.64
CA ALA A 115 -5.18 -2.65 -2.36
C ALA A 115 -3.67 -2.70 -2.07
N THR A 116 -3.06 -3.87 -2.20
CA THR A 116 -1.61 -4.07 -1.95
C THR A 116 -0.70 -3.38 -2.96
N ASN A 117 -1.22 -3.05 -4.13
CA ASN A 117 -0.47 -2.33 -5.17
C ASN A 117 -0.60 -0.80 -5.07
N CYS A 118 -1.50 -0.31 -4.22
CA CYS A 118 -1.72 1.11 -4.00
C CYS A 118 -0.52 1.80 -3.32
N ARG A 119 -0.29 3.07 -3.66
CA ARG A 119 0.66 3.95 -2.97
C ARG A 119 0.01 4.51 -1.72
N GLY A 120 0.48 4.06 -0.56
CA GLY A 120 -0.02 4.48 0.73
C GLY A 120 -0.72 3.30 1.42
N PRO A 121 -0.30 2.93 2.65
CA PRO A 121 -0.87 1.78 3.34
C PRO A 121 -2.32 2.04 3.77
N GLU A 122 -2.67 3.29 4.11
CA GLU A 122 -3.99 3.66 4.64
C GLU A 122 -5.15 3.21 3.73
N PHE A 123 -5.06 3.48 2.42
CA PHE A 123 -6.08 3.02 1.47
C PHE A 123 -6.14 1.48 1.39
N GLY A 124 -4.96 0.84 1.38
CA GLY A 124 -4.87 -0.62 1.29
C GLY A 124 -5.49 -1.30 2.52
N ASP A 125 -5.19 -0.79 3.71
CA ASP A 125 -5.70 -1.29 4.98
C ASP A 125 -7.22 -1.14 5.06
N LEU A 126 -7.76 0.02 4.66
CA LEU A 126 -9.21 0.26 4.60
C LEU A 126 -9.95 -0.73 3.69
N VAL A 127 -9.40 -1.01 2.50
CA VAL A 127 -10.01 -1.98 1.58
C VAL A 127 -9.89 -3.41 2.13
N ILE A 128 -8.75 -3.79 2.69
CA ILE A 128 -8.53 -5.12 3.26
C ILE A 128 -9.44 -5.38 4.46
N GLU A 129 -9.56 -4.40 5.37
CA GLU A 129 -10.46 -4.46 6.52
C GLU A 129 -11.91 -4.63 6.05
N SER A 130 -12.37 -3.81 5.12
CA SER A 130 -13.72 -3.88 4.54
C SER A 130 -14.02 -5.23 3.89
N VAL A 131 -13.02 -5.84 3.24
CA VAL A 131 -13.11 -7.14 2.58
C VAL A 131 -13.19 -8.29 3.58
N SER A 132 -12.57 -8.16 4.76
CA SER A 132 -12.49 -9.21 5.78
C SER A 132 -13.71 -9.31 6.69
N GLU A 133 -14.51 -8.25 6.80
CA GLU A 133 -15.67 -8.20 7.72
C GLU A 133 -16.88 -9.02 7.27
N THR A 134 -17.01 -9.35 5.98
CA THR A 134 -18.19 -10.02 5.44
C THR A 134 -17.84 -11.07 4.40
N THR A 135 -18.61 -12.17 4.41
CA THR A 135 -18.53 -13.23 3.41
C THR A 135 -19.53 -13.06 2.27
N ASN A 136 -20.51 -12.15 2.41
CA ASN A 136 -21.46 -11.87 1.35
C ASN A 136 -20.85 -10.87 0.36
N LEU A 137 -20.72 -11.27 -0.91
CA LEU A 137 -20.12 -10.46 -1.97
C LEU A 137 -20.80 -9.10 -2.18
N GLY A 138 -22.13 -9.05 -2.14
CA GLY A 138 -22.87 -7.79 -2.32
C GLY A 138 -22.60 -6.82 -1.17
N ASP A 139 -22.60 -7.32 0.07
CA ASP A 139 -22.25 -6.51 1.24
C ASP A 139 -20.77 -6.07 1.20
N GLN A 140 -19.88 -6.94 0.70
CA GLN A 140 -18.46 -6.65 0.55
C GLN A 140 -18.24 -5.49 -0.42
N VAL A 141 -18.83 -5.58 -1.61
CA VAL A 141 -18.77 -4.54 -2.65
C VAL A 141 -19.35 -3.23 -2.13
N HIS A 142 -20.49 -3.28 -1.44
CA HIS A 142 -21.12 -2.08 -0.89
C HIS A 142 -20.26 -1.38 0.17
N ARG A 143 -19.68 -2.13 1.13
CA ARG A 143 -18.80 -1.56 2.17
C ARG A 143 -17.52 -0.99 1.58
N VAL A 144 -16.87 -1.73 0.68
CA VAL A 144 -15.67 -1.26 -0.01
C VAL A 144 -15.98 0.03 -0.76
N GLY A 145 -17.13 0.11 -1.45
CA GLY A 145 -17.60 1.33 -2.12
C GLY A 145 -17.76 2.52 -1.16
N GLN A 146 -18.32 2.31 0.03
CA GLN A 146 -18.42 3.35 1.06
C GLN A 146 -17.05 3.80 1.58
N ALA A 147 -16.13 2.86 1.80
CA ALA A 147 -14.80 3.14 2.33
C ALA A 147 -13.94 3.96 1.36
N ILE A 148 -14.08 3.74 0.05
CA ILE A 148 -13.29 4.44 -0.98
C ILE A 148 -13.94 5.73 -1.49
N ALA A 149 -15.21 5.98 -1.16
CA ALA A 149 -15.95 7.16 -1.65
C ALA A 149 -15.24 8.51 -1.41
N PRO A 150 -14.55 8.74 -0.27
CA PRO A 150 -13.80 9.99 -0.04
C PRO A 150 -12.68 10.24 -1.05
N GLU A 151 -12.15 9.20 -1.69
CA GLU A 151 -11.05 9.28 -2.67
C GLU A 151 -11.55 9.61 -4.10
N LEU A 152 -12.86 9.64 -4.31
CA LEU A 152 -13.49 9.79 -5.62
C LEU A 152 -14.17 11.15 -5.75
N ASP A 153 -13.43 12.15 -6.25
CA ASP A 153 -14.05 13.39 -6.74
C ASP A 153 -14.62 13.17 -8.15
N PRO A 154 -15.95 13.32 -8.38
CA PRO A 154 -16.55 13.15 -9.70
C PRO A 154 -15.99 14.13 -10.75
N ALA A 155 -15.55 15.33 -10.36
CA ALA A 155 -14.98 16.30 -11.30
C ALA A 155 -13.66 15.82 -11.93
N ASP A 156 -12.93 14.96 -11.23
CA ASP A 156 -11.63 14.44 -11.64
C ASP A 156 -11.70 13.08 -12.35
N GLU A 157 -12.88 12.49 -12.54
CA GLU A 157 -13.02 11.15 -13.12
C GLU A 157 -12.33 11.05 -14.49
N THR A 158 -12.65 11.96 -15.41
CA THR A 158 -12.08 11.97 -16.76
C THR A 158 -10.56 12.04 -16.75
N ARG A 159 -9.99 12.79 -15.81
CA ARG A 159 -8.54 12.91 -15.63
C ARG A 159 -7.94 11.59 -15.13
N ARG A 160 -8.55 10.96 -14.12
CA ARG A 160 -8.11 9.67 -13.58
C ARG A 160 -8.17 8.55 -14.63
N ARG A 161 -9.27 8.47 -15.37
CA ARG A 161 -9.46 7.53 -16.50
C ARG A 161 -8.32 7.65 -17.51
N ARG A 162 -8.00 8.88 -17.91
CA ARG A 162 -6.89 9.17 -18.84
C ARG A 162 -5.55 8.69 -18.28
N GLN A 163 -5.25 8.96 -17.00
CA GLN A 163 -4.02 8.50 -16.35
C GLN A 163 -3.92 6.98 -16.29
N ILE A 164 -5.02 6.28 -15.96
CA ILE A 164 -5.05 4.81 -15.98
C ILE A 164 -4.83 4.30 -17.40
N GLY A 165 -5.46 4.92 -18.40
CA GLY A 165 -5.25 4.60 -19.81
C GLY A 165 -3.80 4.76 -20.27
N GLU A 166 -3.13 5.83 -19.83
CA GLU A 166 -1.69 6.04 -20.07
C GLU A 166 -0.83 4.95 -19.42
N LEU A 167 -1.16 4.51 -18.19
CA LEU A 167 -0.47 3.37 -17.54
C LEU A 167 -0.65 2.07 -18.33
N VAL A 168 -1.86 1.82 -18.84
CA VAL A 168 -2.14 0.64 -19.68
C VAL A 168 -1.30 0.68 -20.95
N ARG A 169 -1.28 1.81 -21.67
CA ARG A 169 -0.46 1.97 -22.89
C ARG A 169 1.04 1.79 -22.61
N ALA A 170 1.56 2.43 -21.57
CA ALA A 170 2.96 2.31 -21.17
C ALA A 170 3.34 0.86 -20.81
N THR A 171 2.40 0.09 -20.25
CA THR A 171 2.63 -1.32 -19.93
C THR A 171 2.63 -2.20 -21.18
N MET A 172 1.76 -1.91 -22.16
CA MET A 172 1.72 -2.64 -23.43
C MET A 172 2.91 -2.38 -24.35
N GLU A 173 3.47 -1.16 -24.31
CA GLU A 173 4.64 -0.80 -25.12
C GLU A 173 5.94 -1.42 -24.62
N ARG A 174 5.98 -1.94 -23.38
CA ARG A 174 7.14 -2.70 -22.91
C ARG A 174 7.21 -4.03 -23.67
N PRO A 175 8.29 -4.28 -24.43
CA PRO A 175 8.51 -5.61 -24.98
C PRO A 175 8.57 -6.58 -23.80
N LEU A 176 7.68 -7.59 -23.80
CA LEU A 176 7.79 -8.68 -22.84
C LEU A 176 9.22 -9.22 -22.94
N PRO A 177 9.96 -9.36 -21.84
CA PRO A 177 11.27 -9.99 -21.87
C PRO A 177 11.08 -11.38 -22.51
N ASP A 178 11.58 -11.53 -23.73
CA ASP A 178 11.56 -12.81 -24.43
C ASP A 178 12.42 -13.73 -23.57
N ASP A 179 11.78 -14.72 -22.93
CA ASP A 179 12.35 -15.69 -22.00
C ASP A 179 13.37 -16.66 -22.69
N ARG A 180 13.92 -16.22 -23.83
CA ARG A 180 14.93 -16.90 -24.63
C ARG A 180 16.30 -16.23 -24.49
N ALA A 181 16.76 -16.06 -23.24
CA ALA A 181 18.16 -15.84 -22.96
C ALA A 181 18.74 -17.10 -22.29
N GLY A 182 18.91 -18.15 -23.09
CA GLY A 182 19.47 -19.40 -22.60
C GLY A 182 19.47 -20.51 -23.64
N GLU A 183 20.33 -20.40 -24.65
CA GLU A 183 21.24 -21.49 -25.01
C GLU A 183 22.27 -20.99 -26.03
N ASP A 184 23.47 -20.78 -25.48
CA ASP A 184 24.74 -20.66 -26.17
C ASP A 184 24.90 -21.84 -27.14
N SER A 185 24.87 -21.54 -28.44
CA SER A 185 25.30 -22.46 -29.49
C SER A 185 26.36 -21.77 -30.33
N THR A 186 27.58 -21.84 -29.83
CA THR A 186 28.79 -21.87 -30.65
C THR A 186 28.61 -22.86 -31.80
N ASN A 187 28.59 -22.38 -33.05
CA ASN A 187 29.57 -22.75 -34.08
C ASN A 187 29.20 -22.27 -35.51
N VAL A 188 30.26 -21.89 -36.21
CA VAL A 188 30.51 -21.79 -37.67
C VAL A 188 30.27 -20.44 -38.38
N PRO A 189 31.34 -19.84 -38.95
CA PRO A 189 31.28 -18.77 -39.93
C PRO A 189 31.37 -19.31 -41.38
N ALA A 190 30.65 -18.71 -42.33
CA ALA A 190 31.13 -18.39 -43.68
C ALA A 190 29.99 -17.86 -44.58
N GLY A 191 30.19 -16.63 -45.08
CA GLY A 191 29.85 -16.11 -46.41
C GLY A 191 28.49 -16.41 -47.06
N SER A 192 27.75 -15.35 -47.41
CA SER A 192 27.64 -14.90 -48.80
C SER A 192 26.67 -13.72 -48.93
N LEU A 193 27.10 -12.73 -49.70
CA LEU A 193 26.29 -11.66 -50.28
C LEU A 193 25.22 -12.29 -51.20
N VAL A 194 24.01 -11.72 -51.23
CA VAL A 194 23.23 -11.34 -52.43
C VAL A 194 21.90 -10.70 -51.98
N SER A 195 21.62 -9.55 -52.57
CA SER A 195 20.39 -8.77 -52.49
C SER A 195 19.23 -9.46 -53.23
N THR A 196 18.03 -9.50 -52.65
CA THR A 196 16.78 -9.49 -53.43
C THR A 196 15.63 -8.85 -52.66
N THR A 197 15.18 -7.72 -53.17
CA THR A 197 13.83 -7.17 -53.04
C THR A 197 12.77 -8.21 -53.42
N GLY A 198 11.81 -8.45 -52.54
CA GLY A 198 10.64 -9.29 -52.82
C GLY A 198 9.59 -9.14 -51.73
N TRP A 199 8.56 -8.33 -52.00
CA TRP A 199 7.39 -8.16 -51.15
C TRP A 199 6.50 -9.40 -51.26
N TYR A 200 6.16 -10.04 -50.13
CA TYR A 200 5.21 -11.15 -50.04
C TYR A 200 4.17 -10.87 -48.94
N PRO A 201 2.88 -11.15 -49.17
CA PRO A 201 1.82 -10.90 -48.19
C PRO A 201 1.80 -12.00 -47.10
N PRO A 202 1.33 -11.68 -45.87
CA PRO A 202 1.31 -12.66 -44.79
C PRO A 202 0.23 -13.71 -45.00
N VAL A 203 0.67 -14.97 -45.16
CA VAL A 203 -0.19 -16.16 -45.12
C VAL A 203 -0.51 -16.48 -43.66
N ARG A 204 -1.81 -16.64 -43.36
CA ARG A 204 -2.33 -17.10 -42.06
C ARG A 204 -1.73 -18.47 -41.72
N THR A 205 -0.87 -18.52 -40.70
CA THR A 205 -0.40 -19.78 -40.14
C THR A 205 -1.46 -20.36 -39.19
N GLY A 206 -1.98 -21.53 -39.55
CA GLY A 206 -2.87 -22.32 -38.72
C GLY A 206 -2.24 -22.65 -37.38
N TRP A 207 -3.01 -22.40 -36.32
CA TRP A 207 -2.67 -22.64 -34.93
C TRP A 207 -2.51 -24.15 -34.68
N HIS A 208 -1.30 -24.67 -34.81
CA HIS A 208 -0.99 -26.01 -34.35
C HIS A 208 -0.84 -25.98 -32.83
N HIS A 209 -1.88 -26.43 -32.12
CA HIS A 209 -1.80 -26.80 -30.71
C HIS A 209 -0.75 -27.91 -30.54
N ARG A 210 0.50 -27.53 -30.29
CA ARG A 210 1.51 -28.43 -29.73
C ARG A 210 0.98 -28.87 -28.38
N ARG A 211 0.65 -30.15 -28.23
CA ARG A 211 0.41 -30.76 -26.91
C ARG A 211 1.68 -30.57 -26.09
N TRP A 212 1.64 -29.63 -25.14
CA TRP A 212 2.72 -29.42 -24.19
C TRP A 212 2.88 -30.73 -23.40
N ARG A 213 4.04 -31.36 -23.56
CA ARG A 213 4.44 -32.42 -22.64
C ARG A 213 4.69 -31.75 -21.29
N PRO A 214 4.09 -32.23 -20.19
CA PRO A 214 4.32 -31.66 -18.86
C PRO A 214 5.83 -31.65 -18.61
N SER A 215 6.36 -30.47 -18.31
CA SER A 215 7.78 -30.33 -18.04
C SER A 215 8.12 -31.17 -16.81
N ARG A 216 9.28 -31.82 -16.82
CA ARG A 216 9.73 -32.72 -15.75
C ARG A 216 9.70 -32.06 -14.36
N ASN A 217 9.82 -30.73 -14.32
CA ASN A 217 9.76 -29.93 -13.10
C ASN A 217 8.34 -29.82 -12.52
N GLN A 218 7.30 -29.83 -13.36
CA GLN A 218 5.91 -29.77 -12.90
C GLN A 218 5.55 -30.99 -12.06
N VAL A 219 6.03 -32.19 -12.45
CA VAL A 219 5.84 -33.43 -11.68
C VAL A 219 6.51 -33.35 -10.30
N VAL A 220 7.69 -32.71 -10.22
CA VAL A 220 8.40 -32.54 -8.94
C VAL A 220 7.64 -31.60 -8.02
N PHE A 221 7.13 -30.46 -8.53
CA PHE A 221 6.36 -29.52 -7.72
C PHE A 221 5.04 -30.12 -7.22
N THR A 222 4.34 -30.90 -8.05
CA THR A 222 3.12 -31.60 -7.59
C THR A 222 3.43 -32.59 -6.48
N PHE A 223 4.56 -33.31 -6.57
CA PHE A 223 5.00 -34.23 -5.51
C PHE A 223 5.34 -33.49 -4.21
N VAL A 224 6.05 -32.36 -4.30
CA VAL A 224 6.37 -31.54 -3.12
C VAL A 224 5.09 -31.01 -2.47
N ALA A 225 4.13 -30.52 -3.25
CA ALA A 225 2.85 -30.04 -2.73
C ALA A 225 2.08 -31.16 -2.00
N ILE A 226 2.04 -32.37 -2.55
CA ILE A 226 1.40 -33.52 -1.90
C ILE A 226 2.11 -33.87 -0.59
N VAL A 227 3.44 -33.87 -0.56
CA VAL A 227 4.22 -34.13 0.66
C VAL A 227 3.94 -33.07 1.73
N VAL A 228 3.87 -31.79 1.37
CA VAL A 228 3.53 -30.70 2.30
C VAL A 228 2.13 -30.90 2.89
N VAL A 229 1.13 -31.19 2.05
CA VAL A 229 -0.26 -31.42 2.50
C VAL A 229 -0.34 -32.64 3.43
N LEU A 230 0.33 -33.74 3.11
CA LEU A 230 0.36 -34.93 3.96
C LEU A 230 1.07 -34.65 5.30
N THR A 231 2.15 -33.87 5.29
CA THR A 231 2.88 -33.51 6.52
C THR A 231 2.03 -32.61 7.41
N ALA A 232 1.31 -31.64 6.82
CA ALA A 232 0.37 -30.78 7.53
C ALA A 232 -0.82 -31.57 8.10
N ALA A 233 -1.36 -32.56 7.39
CA ALA A 233 -2.46 -33.37 7.86
C ALA A 233 -2.09 -34.26 9.08
N VAL A 234 -0.85 -34.74 9.15
CA VAL A 234 -0.38 -35.61 10.25
C VAL A 234 0.02 -34.80 11.49
N THR A 235 0.59 -33.60 11.32
CA THR A 235 1.10 -32.77 12.43
C THR A 235 0.10 -31.69 12.90
N GLY A 236 -0.81 -31.27 12.03
CA GLY A 236 -1.83 -30.24 12.30
C GLY A 236 -2.72 -30.47 13.53
N PRO A 237 -3.20 -31.70 13.82
CA PRO A 237 -4.12 -31.92 14.94
C PRO A 237 -3.51 -31.60 16.31
N ARG A 238 -2.18 -31.68 16.47
CA ARG A 238 -1.51 -31.37 17.74
C ARG A 238 -1.13 -29.90 17.88
N ALA A 239 -0.73 -29.25 16.79
CA ALA A 239 -0.44 -27.82 16.81
C ALA A 239 -1.73 -26.98 17.03
N TRP A 240 -2.86 -27.44 16.51
CA TRP A 240 -4.14 -26.73 16.64
C TRP A 240 -4.65 -26.66 18.09
N THR A 241 -4.36 -27.67 18.93
CA THR A 241 -4.81 -27.68 20.33
C THR A 241 -4.05 -26.69 21.22
N GLU A 242 -2.78 -26.43 20.90
CA GLU A 242 -1.95 -25.43 21.61
C GLU A 242 -2.41 -24.00 21.24
N VAL A 243 -2.65 -23.76 19.94
CA VAL A 243 -3.14 -22.47 19.44
C VAL A 243 -4.54 -22.17 19.99
N LYS A 244 -5.43 -23.16 20.02
CA LYS A 244 -6.79 -22.97 20.55
C LYS A 244 -6.79 -22.65 22.05
N LYS A 245 -5.86 -23.23 22.84
CA LYS A 245 -5.68 -22.88 24.26
C LYS A 245 -5.16 -21.45 24.44
N GLY A 246 -4.19 -21.04 23.63
CA GLY A 246 -3.69 -19.65 23.65
C GLY A 246 -4.78 -18.65 23.31
N TRP A 247 -5.61 -18.99 22.31
CA TRP A 247 -6.68 -18.09 21.85
C TRP A 247 -7.85 -17.97 22.82
N ASP A 248 -8.26 -19.07 23.48
CA ASP A 248 -9.32 -19.04 24.51
C ASP A 248 -8.92 -18.15 25.71
N THR A 249 -7.62 -18.06 26.01
CA THR A 249 -7.08 -17.21 27.08
C THR A 249 -7.16 -15.72 26.73
N VAL A 250 -7.12 -15.36 25.45
CA VAL A 250 -7.19 -13.97 24.98
C VAL A 250 -8.64 -13.52 24.81
N VAL A 251 -9.51 -14.42 24.35
CA VAL A 251 -10.91 -14.09 24.02
C VAL A 251 -11.83 -14.19 25.24
N ASN A 252 -11.53 -15.09 26.19
CA ASN A 252 -12.19 -15.14 27.49
C ASN A 252 -11.16 -14.81 28.60
N PRO A 253 -10.76 -13.52 28.75
CA PRO A 253 -10.01 -13.14 29.93
C PRO A 253 -10.89 -13.47 31.14
N VAL A 254 -10.41 -14.36 31.98
CA VAL A 254 -11.07 -14.77 33.23
C VAL A 254 -11.55 -13.50 33.95
N ASP A 255 -12.83 -13.46 34.29
CA ASP A 255 -13.46 -12.38 35.05
C ASP A 255 -12.72 -12.22 36.39
N LEU A 256 -11.75 -11.30 36.43
CA LEU A 256 -10.93 -11.00 37.61
C LEU A 256 -11.73 -10.27 38.71
N ALA A 257 -13.03 -10.09 38.52
CA ALA A 257 -13.93 -9.46 39.49
C ALA A 257 -14.15 -10.31 40.76
N ASP A 258 -13.94 -11.64 40.70
CA ASP A 258 -14.20 -12.53 41.85
C ASP A 258 -12.99 -12.80 42.77
N GLN A 259 -11.79 -12.30 42.47
CA GLN A 259 -10.59 -12.50 43.34
C GLN A 259 -10.15 -11.28 44.16
N ASN A 260 -10.85 -10.15 44.08
CA ASN A 260 -10.53 -8.96 44.88
C ASN A 260 -11.24 -8.92 46.24
N THR A 261 -11.36 -10.06 46.93
CA THR A 261 -11.64 -10.08 48.37
C THR A 261 -10.33 -10.13 49.14
N LEU A 262 -9.68 -8.97 49.25
CA LEU A 262 -8.54 -8.76 50.15
C LEU A 262 -9.00 -9.02 51.60
N ARG A 263 -8.68 -10.20 52.13
CA ARG A 263 -8.70 -10.43 53.58
C ARG A 263 -7.65 -9.48 54.20
N PRO A 264 -8.01 -8.68 55.22
CA PRO A 264 -7.04 -7.87 55.92
C PRO A 264 -6.05 -8.80 56.65
N VAL A 265 -4.82 -8.85 56.17
CA VAL A 265 -3.72 -9.55 56.84
C VAL A 265 -2.99 -8.53 57.70
N SER A 266 -2.93 -8.80 59.00
CA SER A 266 -2.17 -7.99 59.96
C SER A 266 -0.71 -7.86 59.53
N PRO A 267 -0.10 -6.66 59.64
CA PRO A 267 1.28 -6.45 59.25
C PRO A 267 2.24 -7.27 60.12
N PRO A 268 3.23 -7.98 59.55
CA PRO A 268 4.29 -8.62 60.32
C PRO A 268 5.26 -7.57 60.89
N PRO A 269 5.91 -7.85 62.03
CA PRO A 269 6.84 -6.93 62.68
C PRO A 269 8.06 -6.64 61.79
N VAL A 270 8.43 -5.35 61.74
CA VAL A 270 9.59 -4.83 61.01
C VAL A 270 10.87 -5.43 61.59
N VAL A 271 11.50 -6.32 60.84
CA VAL A 271 12.91 -6.70 61.04
C VAL A 271 13.74 -5.68 60.26
N PRO A 272 14.69 -4.97 60.89
CA PRO A 272 15.54 -4.01 60.18
C PRO A 272 16.34 -4.73 59.09
N ALA A 273 16.24 -4.22 57.86
CA ALA A 273 16.94 -4.77 56.71
C ALA A 273 18.46 -4.60 56.86
N ASP A 274 19.18 -5.70 56.70
CA ASP A 274 20.64 -5.70 56.54
C ASP A 274 21.04 -4.84 55.33
N PRO A 275 21.96 -3.87 55.47
CA PRO A 275 22.40 -2.98 54.37
C PRO A 275 23.31 -3.66 53.34
N ALA A 276 23.36 -4.99 53.27
CA ALA A 276 24.36 -5.74 52.50
C ALA A 276 23.85 -6.38 51.19
N MET A 277 22.61 -6.09 50.76
CA MET A 277 22.09 -6.55 49.46
C MET A 277 21.45 -5.40 48.66
N ALA A 278 22.19 -4.31 48.49
CA ALA A 278 21.95 -3.44 47.34
C ALA A 278 22.43 -4.20 46.09
N ALA A 279 21.51 -4.58 45.21
CA ALA A 279 21.88 -4.96 43.85
C ALA A 279 22.73 -3.82 43.24
N PRO A 280 23.77 -4.13 42.44
CA PRO A 280 24.56 -3.09 41.77
C PRO A 280 23.59 -2.20 40.96
N GLY A 281 23.69 -0.89 41.22
CA GLY A 281 22.66 0.08 40.93
C GLY A 281 22.34 0.20 39.45
N ALA A 282 21.05 0.09 39.12
CA ALA A 282 20.49 0.54 37.86
C ALA A 282 20.86 2.02 37.64
N VAL A 283 21.56 2.29 36.55
CA VAL A 283 21.95 3.64 36.14
C VAL A 283 20.88 4.17 35.20
N GLU A 284 20.38 5.37 35.46
CA GLU A 284 19.41 6.01 34.57
C GLU A 284 20.08 6.35 33.23
N PRO A 285 19.46 6.02 32.08
CA PRO A 285 20.05 6.31 30.78
C PRO A 285 20.16 7.82 30.54
N ALA A 286 21.28 8.24 29.96
CA ALA A 286 21.55 9.66 29.73
C ALA A 286 20.48 10.32 28.83
N ALA A 287 20.24 11.62 29.02
CA ALA A 287 19.41 12.39 28.10
C ALA A 287 20.08 12.49 26.72
N VAL A 288 19.30 12.43 25.65
CA VAL A 288 19.82 12.55 24.28
C VAL A 288 20.15 14.02 24.01
N GLN A 289 21.41 14.29 23.66
CA GLN A 289 21.89 15.61 23.27
C GLN A 289 22.12 15.62 21.75
N THR A 290 21.19 16.20 20.99
CA THR A 290 21.27 16.24 19.52
C THR A 290 22.31 17.21 18.99
N GLY A 291 22.77 18.15 19.82
CA GLY A 291 23.75 19.18 19.45
C GLY A 291 23.20 20.27 18.52
N ALA A 292 21.92 20.21 18.15
CA ALA A 292 21.26 21.19 17.29
C ALA A 292 20.00 21.74 17.97
N PRO A 293 19.68 23.03 17.77
CA PRO A 293 18.48 23.66 18.34
C PRO A 293 17.19 23.14 17.67
N PRO A 294 16.01 23.33 18.27
CA PRO A 294 14.73 22.93 17.67
C PRO A 294 14.31 23.74 16.43
N ASN A 295 14.93 24.90 16.23
CA ASN A 295 14.74 25.78 15.07
C ASN A 295 16.06 26.49 14.73
N ALA A 296 16.25 26.82 13.45
CA ALA A 296 17.42 27.53 12.97
C ALA A 296 17.17 28.09 11.56
N GLY A 297 17.63 29.31 11.31
CA GLY A 297 17.53 29.93 9.98
C GLY A 297 16.09 29.96 9.46
N GLN A 298 15.85 29.34 8.30
CA GLN A 298 14.53 29.24 7.67
C GLN A 298 13.66 28.11 8.25
N ILE A 299 14.18 27.30 9.16
CA ILE A 299 13.44 26.19 9.78
C ILE A 299 12.87 26.67 11.11
N THR A 300 11.54 26.70 11.22
CA THR A 300 10.81 27.18 12.40
C THR A 300 10.53 26.08 13.42
N SER A 301 10.43 24.82 12.98
CA SER A 301 10.38 23.65 13.87
C SER A 301 10.68 22.36 13.11
N VAL A 302 11.23 21.37 13.81
CA VAL A 302 11.36 19.99 13.33
C VAL A 302 10.66 19.06 14.32
N THR A 303 9.72 18.25 13.85
CA THR A 303 9.05 17.22 14.65
C THR A 303 9.25 15.85 14.04
N SER A 304 9.25 14.83 14.89
CA SER A 304 9.38 13.43 14.45
C SER A 304 8.38 12.55 15.18
N SER A 305 7.85 11.53 14.50
CA SER A 305 6.98 10.51 15.07
C SER A 305 7.25 9.14 14.45
N PHE A 306 6.94 8.05 15.16
CA PHE A 306 7.02 6.71 14.57
C PHE A 306 5.91 6.55 13.54
N ALA A 307 6.27 6.21 12.30
CA ALA A 307 5.30 6.05 11.22
C ALA A 307 4.45 4.80 11.41
N ASP A 308 5.04 3.73 11.95
CA ASP A 308 4.39 2.43 12.17
C ASP A 308 3.97 2.26 13.66
N GLY A 309 3.73 3.36 14.37
CA GLY A 309 3.28 3.40 15.76
C GLY A 309 4.39 3.18 16.81
N SER A 310 5.15 2.10 16.72
CA SER A 310 6.27 1.83 17.63
C SER A 310 7.45 1.16 16.93
N CYS A 311 8.63 1.30 17.52
CA CYS A 311 9.85 0.65 17.04
C CYS A 311 10.46 -0.23 18.13
N SER A 312 11.20 -1.26 17.69
CA SER A 312 11.86 -2.22 18.58
C SER A 312 13.37 -2.24 18.31
N PRO A 313 14.22 -2.42 19.34
CA PRO A 313 15.66 -2.59 19.15
C PRO A 313 15.98 -3.76 18.21
N GLY A 314 17.04 -3.62 17.42
CA GLY A 314 17.48 -4.63 16.45
C GLY A 314 16.65 -4.71 15.16
N GLN A 315 15.72 -3.78 14.93
CA GLN A 315 14.85 -3.75 13.74
C GLN A 315 14.98 -2.43 12.97
N SER A 316 14.52 -2.44 11.71
CA SER A 316 14.33 -1.20 10.96
C SER A 316 13.14 -0.42 11.54
N CYS A 317 13.33 0.87 11.74
CA CYS A 317 12.34 1.79 12.27
C CYS A 317 12.02 2.87 11.22
N ALA A 318 10.74 3.04 10.89
CA ALA A 318 10.27 4.13 10.04
C ALA A 318 9.83 5.33 10.90
N VAL A 319 10.40 6.48 10.62
CA VAL A 319 10.13 7.74 11.31
C VAL A 319 9.59 8.75 10.30
N ARG A 320 8.43 9.30 10.60
CA ARG A 320 7.90 10.48 9.90
C ARG A 320 8.59 11.71 10.47
N VAL A 321 9.12 12.55 9.59
CA VAL A 321 9.74 13.82 9.92
C VAL A 321 8.93 14.91 9.28
N ASP A 322 8.47 15.87 10.07
CA ASP A 322 7.75 17.07 9.63
C ASP A 322 8.62 18.29 9.93
N VAL A 323 8.88 19.10 8.90
CA VAL A 323 9.73 20.30 8.99
C VAL A 323 8.89 21.50 8.60
N ARG A 324 8.77 22.46 9.52
CA ARG A 324 8.09 23.73 9.26
C ARG A 324 9.11 24.80 8.91
N LEU A 325 8.75 25.63 7.95
CA LEU A 325 9.60 26.63 7.31
C LEU A 325 9.03 28.02 7.57
N ASP A 326 9.89 29.04 7.49
CA ASP A 326 9.47 30.43 7.49
C ASP A 326 8.86 30.79 6.11
N PRO A 327 7.56 31.12 6.02
CA PRO A 327 6.93 31.46 4.74
C PRO A 327 7.50 32.72 4.10
N ALA A 328 8.22 33.56 4.85
CA ALA A 328 8.84 34.78 4.32
C ALA A 328 10.10 34.51 3.47
N VAL A 329 10.71 33.33 3.59
CA VAL A 329 11.96 33.00 2.88
C VAL A 329 11.75 31.77 2.01
N PRO A 330 11.89 31.87 0.68
CA PRO A 330 11.72 30.71 -0.19
C PRO A 330 12.83 29.68 0.06
N VAL A 331 12.43 28.42 0.23
CA VAL A 331 13.31 27.27 0.39
C VAL A 331 12.90 26.24 -0.66
N ASP A 332 13.83 25.81 -1.51
CA ASP A 332 13.53 24.84 -2.58
C ASP A 332 13.57 23.39 -2.07
N THR A 333 14.48 23.11 -1.13
CA THR A 333 14.76 21.78 -0.63
C THR A 333 15.11 21.79 0.85
N VAL A 334 14.65 20.76 1.56
CA VAL A 334 15.07 20.47 2.93
C VAL A 334 15.76 19.11 2.92
N THR A 335 16.90 19.01 3.61
CA THR A 335 17.62 17.75 3.80
C THR A 335 17.76 17.47 5.29
N TRP A 336 17.54 16.21 5.67
CA TRP A 336 17.71 15.75 7.04
C TRP A 336 18.21 14.31 7.08
N LYS A 337 18.64 13.88 8.26
CA LYS A 337 18.98 12.49 8.57
C LYS A 337 18.44 12.10 9.92
N LEU A 338 18.33 10.80 10.16
CA LEU A 338 17.99 10.25 11.47
C LEU A 338 19.27 9.83 12.18
N ASN A 339 19.51 10.34 13.39
CA ASN A 339 20.56 9.84 14.26
C ASN A 339 19.95 8.95 15.35
N VAL A 340 20.59 7.80 15.61
CA VAL A 340 20.24 6.88 16.69
C VAL A 340 21.29 6.99 17.78
N TYR A 341 20.85 7.27 18.99
CA TYR A 341 21.67 7.46 20.18
C TYR A 341 21.48 6.27 21.11
N ASP A 342 22.56 5.59 21.45
CA ASP A 342 22.57 4.68 22.59
C ASP A 342 22.80 5.51 23.86
N ARG A 343 21.76 5.57 24.69
CA ARG A 343 21.75 6.38 25.92
C ARG A 343 22.54 5.76 27.07
N CYS A 344 22.91 4.48 26.95
CA CYS A 344 23.74 3.78 27.93
C CYS A 344 25.23 3.93 27.60
N SER A 345 25.62 3.77 26.34
CA SER A 345 27.02 3.88 25.91
C SER A 345 27.43 5.30 25.48
N GLY A 346 26.46 6.13 25.09
CA GLY A 346 26.70 7.43 24.46
C GLY A 346 27.06 7.34 22.97
N GLU A 347 27.03 6.14 22.37
CA GLU A 347 27.31 5.96 20.95
C GLU A 347 26.21 6.58 20.08
N VAL A 348 26.61 7.15 18.93
CA VAL A 348 25.69 7.78 17.96
C VAL A 348 25.88 7.16 16.59
N HIS A 349 24.83 6.54 16.07
CA HIS A 349 24.78 6.01 14.71
C HIS A 349 24.04 7.01 13.82
N ALA A 350 24.77 7.66 12.93
CA ALA A 350 24.18 8.57 11.96
C ALA A 350 23.58 7.79 10.77
N GLY A 351 22.34 8.10 10.43
CA GLY A 351 21.67 7.60 9.23
C GLY A 351 22.06 8.36 7.97
N GLY A 352 21.51 7.90 6.84
CA GLY A 352 21.67 8.58 5.55
C GLY A 352 20.82 9.85 5.44
N ASP A 353 21.26 10.77 4.57
CA ASP A 353 20.52 11.98 4.24
C ASP A 353 19.29 11.65 3.36
N VAL A 354 18.19 12.35 3.65
CA VAL A 354 16.95 12.34 2.90
C VAL A 354 16.66 13.78 2.50
N THR A 355 16.51 14.01 1.19
CA THR A 355 16.21 15.33 0.63
C THR A 355 14.80 15.35 0.06
N MET A 356 14.02 16.34 0.48
CA MET A 356 12.67 16.58 -0.03
C MET A 356 12.59 17.97 -0.67
N ARG A 357 11.85 18.06 -1.77
CA ARG A 357 11.52 19.34 -2.40
C ARG A 357 10.33 19.96 -1.67
N VAL A 358 10.39 21.28 -1.48
CA VAL A 358 9.30 22.07 -0.94
C VAL A 358 8.49 22.59 -2.12
N GLU A 359 7.17 22.42 -2.08
CA GLU A 359 6.30 23.01 -3.10
C GLU A 359 6.23 24.54 -2.91
N PRO A 360 6.21 25.34 -3.99
CA PRO A 360 6.10 26.78 -3.89
C PRO A 360 4.88 27.21 -3.06
N GLY A 361 5.10 28.06 -2.05
CA GLY A 361 4.04 28.59 -1.17
C GLY A 361 3.64 27.69 -0.01
N ARG A 362 4.30 26.53 0.18
CA ARG A 362 4.16 25.72 1.40
C ARG A 362 5.13 26.20 2.48
N ASP A 363 4.65 26.18 3.72
CA ASP A 363 5.43 26.44 4.94
C ASP A 363 5.75 25.14 5.70
N GLU A 364 5.48 23.98 5.11
CA GLU A 364 5.70 22.67 5.71
C GLU A 364 6.11 21.65 4.65
N VAL A 365 7.06 20.79 5.01
CA VAL A 365 7.44 19.60 4.24
C VAL A 365 7.55 18.42 5.19
N TYR A 366 7.02 17.27 4.78
CA TYR A 366 7.15 16.04 5.53
C TYR A 366 7.74 14.92 4.68
N GLY A 367 8.34 13.93 5.33
CA GLY A 367 8.83 12.74 4.65
C GLY A 367 9.05 11.56 5.60
N LEU A 368 9.07 10.36 5.02
CA LEU A 368 9.35 9.13 5.74
C LEU A 368 10.83 8.80 5.62
N SER A 369 11.48 8.57 6.74
CA SER A 369 12.88 8.16 6.83
C SER A 369 12.98 6.83 7.55
N LYS A 370 13.88 5.95 7.10
CA LYS A 370 14.12 4.65 7.75
C LYS A 370 15.50 4.63 8.36
N THR A 371 15.61 4.08 9.56
CA THR A 371 16.89 3.85 10.24
C THR A 371 16.89 2.47 10.90
N PHE A 372 18.07 1.84 11.00
CA PHE A 372 18.21 0.60 11.75
C PHE A 372 18.50 0.92 13.21
N LEU A 373 17.70 0.35 14.12
CA LEU A 373 17.96 0.46 15.55
C LEU A 373 18.92 -0.65 15.97
N PRO A 374 20.11 -0.33 16.51
CA PRO A 374 20.99 -1.36 17.04
C PRO A 374 20.29 -2.11 18.20
N PRO A 375 20.75 -3.32 18.54
CA PRO A 375 20.35 -3.95 19.79
C PRO A 375 20.74 -3.03 20.96
N GLY A 376 19.80 -2.73 21.86
CA GLY A 376 20.04 -1.85 23.00
C GLY A 376 18.81 -1.72 23.89
N PHE A 377 19.00 -1.28 25.12
CA PHE A 377 17.93 -1.15 26.12
C PHE A 377 17.37 0.26 26.22
N ALA A 378 18.15 1.27 25.87
CA ALA A 378 17.75 2.67 25.97
C ALA A 378 18.25 3.44 24.75
N LEU A 379 17.47 3.43 23.67
CA LEU A 379 17.79 4.15 22.44
C LEU A 379 16.98 5.45 22.36
N GLY A 380 17.53 6.42 21.66
CA GLY A 380 16.81 7.61 21.22
C GLY A 380 17.02 7.86 19.73
N VAL A 381 15.99 8.29 19.03
CA VAL A 381 16.06 8.64 17.61
C VAL A 381 15.68 10.10 17.46
N ALA A 382 16.52 10.89 16.79
CA ALA A 382 16.21 12.28 16.49
C ALA A 382 16.46 12.58 15.01
N ALA A 383 15.59 13.36 14.40
CA ALA A 383 15.80 13.90 13.07
C ALA A 383 16.65 15.17 13.18
N ILE A 384 17.67 15.29 12.33
CA ILE A 384 18.54 16.46 12.26
C ILE A 384 18.59 16.93 10.82
N THR A 385 18.17 18.17 10.62
CA THR A 385 18.25 18.85 9.32
C THR A 385 19.69 19.30 9.04
N SER A 386 20.12 19.17 7.79
CA SER A 386 21.43 19.59 7.29
C SER A 386 21.34 20.77 6.32
N ALA A 387 20.18 20.97 5.68
CA ALA A 387 19.88 22.10 4.82
C ALA A 387 18.38 22.47 4.90
N PRO A 388 18.01 23.77 4.81
CA PRO A 388 18.90 24.93 4.62
C PRO A 388 19.65 25.37 5.89
N ALA A 389 19.23 24.90 7.06
CA ALA A 389 19.84 25.18 8.34
C ALA A 389 19.88 23.92 9.21
N VAL A 390 20.66 23.94 10.29
CA VAL A 390 20.80 22.81 11.20
C VAL A 390 19.88 22.98 12.41
N ALA A 391 18.80 22.20 12.43
CA ALA A 391 17.84 22.09 13.52
C ALA A 391 17.52 20.60 13.79
N ALA A 392 17.12 20.26 15.01
CA ALA A 392 16.79 18.90 15.41
C ALA A 392 15.40 18.77 16.03
N SER A 393 14.79 17.60 15.85
CA SER A 393 13.55 17.24 16.55
C SER A 393 13.81 16.85 18.00
N GLU A 394 12.74 16.80 18.79
CA GLU A 394 12.77 16.11 20.08
C GLU A 394 13.04 14.60 19.88
N PRO A 395 13.88 13.98 20.73
CA PRO A 395 14.20 12.56 20.62
C PRO A 395 12.98 11.65 20.89
N LEU A 396 12.78 10.68 20.00
CA LEU A 396 11.87 9.56 20.19
C LEU A 396 12.58 8.42 20.93
N TYR A 397 12.07 8.00 22.09
CA TYR A 397 12.70 6.95 22.90
C TYR A 397 12.24 5.55 22.51
N VAL A 398 13.18 4.60 22.47
CA VAL A 398 12.93 3.18 22.19
C VAL A 398 13.62 2.30 23.24
N PRO A 399 12.87 1.55 24.07
CA PRO A 399 11.41 1.65 24.25
C PRO A 399 11.01 2.99 24.91
N ALA A 400 9.72 3.34 24.84
CA ALA A 400 9.21 4.59 25.43
C ALA A 400 9.19 4.59 26.97
N GLU A 401 9.23 3.40 27.59
CA GLU A 401 9.17 3.21 29.04
C GLU A 401 10.48 3.56 29.74
N LYS A 402 10.41 3.75 31.07
CA LYS A 402 11.59 3.96 31.90
C LYS A 402 12.44 2.69 31.93
N VAL A 403 13.56 2.75 31.22
CA VAL A 403 14.57 1.71 31.17
C VAL A 403 15.79 2.12 31.97
N THR A 404 16.60 1.12 32.31
CA THR A 404 17.83 1.25 33.10
C THR A 404 18.98 0.67 32.31
N CYS A 405 20.13 1.32 32.43
CA CYS A 405 21.43 0.74 32.16
C CYS A 405 21.91 0.05 33.46
#